data_AF-A0A6B1IR54-F1
#
_entry.id   AF-A0A6B1IR54-F1
#
_cell.length_a   1.000
_cell.length_b   1.000
_cell.length_c   1.000
_cell.angle_alpha   90.00
_cell.angle_beta   90.00
_cell.angle_gamma   90.00
#
_symmetry.space_group_name_H-M   'P 1'
#
loop_
_entity.id
_entity.type
_entity.pdbx_description
1 polymer ?
#
loop_
_entity_poly.entity_id
_entity_poly.type
_entity_poly.pdbx_seq_one_letter_code
_entity_poly.pdbx_strand_id
1 'polypeptide(L)'
;MRNASAVAAVVLLVALAGCGGLGGEMAGPLGAPSPSIESVDAPESLGHDERATVEATARWEGLADDAAGEGSGSANATLDPVRVTVRVGDATLLSENRSVPANGTMTVTATVDAAALDPGEHEIRVSVGEASATRTVVVEEARPAAFAVSEIEAPESVAYGGDLSVTATVTNVGDLAGNQTVRIRYGTGASANRTVALDGGAEAEASVTFADVRLDGGDYPVVVTTANRTRERTVSVVHPSPYGTTTLDLYVDDEAVDRNVSAVVTAATGYWERTDERYLGYPVEYERVDDADDADDADVVLRFDRVERCGVEETNETRYFGCADLLVDEPRTPMTATVDPRLSDAEMNATIIHELGHVQGLEHGEEPAGLMSATSTLATHQPVKVHLRADDGAVTGPVEDEVAAALNYFAGRDDLAGSDRFAWEFVDSAREAHVQITYDERGDVCFADGGGGSCTVEGEYYGQEDVRLEELDEEVVAWHVGASLAPVLLEEVPPELSRETDRREREPWPE
;
A
#
# COMPACT_ATOMS: atom_id res chain seq x y z
N MET A 1 17.52 32.53 13.00
CA MET A 1 17.65 34.01 13.00
C MET A 1 16.36 34.61 13.49
N ARG A 2 16.43 35.44 14.55
CA ARG A 2 15.45 36.48 14.95
C ARG A 2 14.07 35.97 15.47
N ASN A 3 13.48 36.46 16.56
CA ASN A 3 13.78 37.58 17.43
C ASN A 3 13.16 37.31 18.82
N ALA A 4 13.92 37.61 19.87
CA ALA A 4 13.37 37.86 21.19
C ALA A 4 12.56 39.17 21.16
N SER A 5 11.44 39.23 21.86
CA SER A 5 10.76 40.49 22.17
C SER A 5 10.25 40.44 23.59
N ALA A 6 10.97 41.17 24.45
CA ALA A 6 10.59 41.51 25.80
C ALA A 6 9.36 42.41 25.79
N VAL A 7 8.41 42.17 26.69
CA VAL A 7 7.29 43.07 26.93
C VAL A 7 7.52 43.78 28.26
N ALA A 8 7.51 45.09 28.17
CA ALA A 8 7.81 46.06 29.21
C ALA A 8 6.66 46.16 30.22
N ALA A 9 7.01 46.22 31.51
CA ALA A 9 6.10 46.59 32.58
C ALA A 9 5.82 48.10 32.51
N VAL A 10 4.58 48.47 32.19
CA VAL A 10 4.07 49.84 32.31
C VAL A 10 3.31 49.91 33.63
N VAL A 11 3.90 50.59 34.62
CA VAL A 11 3.24 50.95 35.88
C VAL A 11 2.31 52.11 35.61
N LEU A 12 1.00 51.84 35.56
CA LEU A 12 -0.03 52.87 35.46
C LEU A 12 -0.54 53.23 36.87
N LEU A 13 -0.03 54.35 37.39
CA LEU A 13 -0.58 55.04 38.56
C LEU A 13 -1.95 55.62 38.20
N VAL A 14 -3.01 55.12 38.84
CA VAL A 14 -4.31 55.81 38.90
C VAL A 14 -4.53 56.32 40.31
N ALA A 15 -4.44 57.65 40.44
CA ALA A 15 -4.85 58.41 41.60
C ALA A 15 -6.37 58.61 41.56
N LEU A 16 -7.05 58.44 42.70
CA LEU A 16 -8.34 59.08 42.94
C LEU A 16 -8.30 59.92 44.22
N ALA A 17 -8.57 61.20 43.97
CA ALA A 17 -8.67 62.36 44.81
C ALA A 17 -9.45 62.18 46.13
N GLY A 18 -8.96 62.91 47.15
CA GLY A 18 -9.75 63.26 48.33
C GLY A 18 -10.69 64.45 48.09
N CYS A 19 -11.57 64.65 49.06
CA CYS A 19 -12.14 65.95 49.38
C CYS A 19 -12.11 66.13 50.90
N GLY A 20 -11.51 67.23 51.36
CA GLY A 20 -11.35 67.57 52.77
C GLY A 20 -12.56 68.27 53.36
N GLY A 21 -12.64 68.26 54.69
CA GLY A 21 -13.65 68.95 55.49
C GLY A 21 -13.26 69.02 56.97
N LEU A 22 -12.50 70.07 57.29
CA LEU A 22 -12.18 70.71 58.58
C LEU A 22 -12.96 70.29 59.86
N GLY A 23 -12.18 70.04 60.92
CA GLY A 23 -12.30 70.74 62.20
C GLY A 23 -13.17 70.12 63.30
N GLY A 24 -12.54 69.70 64.40
CA GLY A 24 -13.21 69.51 65.68
C GLY A 24 -12.53 68.49 66.59
N GLU A 25 -11.55 68.92 67.38
CA GLU A 25 -11.15 68.22 68.61
C GLU A 25 -12.36 68.13 69.55
N MET A 26 -12.90 66.93 69.67
CA MET A 26 -13.75 66.50 70.78
C MET A 26 -13.27 65.10 71.15
N ALA A 27 -12.58 64.98 72.28
CA ALA A 27 -12.26 63.70 72.91
C ALA A 27 -13.58 63.02 73.32
N GLY A 28 -14.14 62.23 72.40
CA GLY A 28 -15.08 61.16 72.71
C GLY A 28 -14.34 59.95 73.27
N PRO A 29 -15.04 58.97 73.88
CA PRO A 29 -14.39 57.78 74.43
C PRO A 29 -13.57 57.11 73.33
N LEU A 30 -12.34 56.67 73.66
CA LEU A 30 -11.52 55.83 72.77
C LEU A 30 -12.41 54.67 72.29
N GLY A 31 -12.81 54.72 71.02
CA GLY A 31 -13.53 53.62 70.39
C GLY A 31 -12.65 52.37 70.48
N ALA A 32 -13.27 51.20 70.66
CA ALA A 32 -12.54 49.94 70.59
C ALA A 32 -11.72 49.90 69.27
N PRO A 33 -10.48 49.38 69.29
CA PRO A 33 -9.65 49.29 68.09
C PRO A 33 -10.46 48.59 66.99
N SER A 34 -10.58 49.25 65.85
CA SER A 34 -11.36 48.77 64.71
C SER A 34 -10.42 48.18 63.66
N PRO A 35 -10.80 47.09 62.99
CA PRO A 35 -10.00 46.53 61.92
C PRO A 35 -9.97 47.45 60.69
N SER A 36 -8.87 47.40 59.94
CA SER A 36 -8.75 47.81 58.55
C SER A 36 -8.24 46.62 57.74
N ILE A 37 -8.67 46.46 56.49
CA ILE A 37 -8.12 45.43 55.59
C ILE A 37 -7.02 46.08 54.76
N GLU A 38 -5.79 45.59 54.89
CA GLU A 38 -4.59 46.15 54.23
C GLU A 38 -4.39 45.59 52.83
N SER A 39 -4.64 44.29 52.63
CA SER A 39 -4.55 43.64 51.32
C SER A 39 -5.63 42.58 51.15
N VAL A 40 -6.05 42.38 49.90
CA VAL A 40 -6.80 41.21 49.44
C VAL A 40 -6.11 40.73 48.16
N ASP A 41 -5.35 39.66 48.30
CA ASP A 41 -4.60 39.02 47.23
C ASP A 41 -5.43 37.88 46.64
N ALA A 42 -5.79 38.04 45.38
CA ALA A 42 -6.53 37.05 44.59
C ALA A 42 -6.10 37.18 43.12
N PRO A 43 -6.13 36.08 42.34
CA PRO A 43 -5.83 36.12 40.91
C PRO A 43 -6.84 37.01 40.17
N GLU A 44 -6.40 37.57 39.04
CA GLU A 44 -7.27 38.41 38.20
C GLU A 44 -8.29 37.58 37.41
N SER A 45 -7.91 36.35 37.04
CA SER A 45 -8.78 35.39 36.36
C SER A 45 -8.54 33.97 36.85
N LEU A 46 -9.55 33.12 36.65
CA LEU A 46 -9.53 31.68 36.89
C LEU A 46 -10.07 30.96 35.66
N GLY A 47 -9.39 29.89 35.23
CA GLY A 47 -9.97 28.94 34.29
C GLY A 47 -11.22 28.27 34.87
N HIS A 48 -12.12 27.78 34.01
CA HIS A 48 -13.43 27.26 34.42
C HIS A 48 -13.42 26.18 35.53
N ASP A 49 -12.36 25.38 35.64
CA ASP A 49 -12.17 24.32 36.64
C ASP A 49 -10.98 24.59 37.60
N GLU A 50 -10.48 25.82 37.63
CA GLU A 50 -9.34 26.21 38.46
C GLU A 50 -9.75 26.50 39.91
N ARG A 51 -8.85 26.21 40.85
CA ARG A 51 -8.98 26.61 42.25
C ARG A 51 -7.87 27.58 42.63
N ALA A 52 -8.24 28.66 43.32
CA ALA A 52 -7.28 29.61 43.84
C ALA A 52 -7.53 29.97 45.29
N THR A 53 -6.46 30.32 45.98
CA THR A 53 -6.52 30.84 47.35
C THR A 53 -6.63 32.36 47.30
N VAL A 54 -7.64 32.87 47.98
CA VAL A 54 -7.75 34.28 48.34
C VAL A 54 -7.10 34.45 49.71
N GLU A 55 -6.19 35.40 49.83
CA GLU A 55 -5.58 35.78 51.10
C GLU A 55 -5.88 37.25 51.39
N ALA A 56 -6.29 37.55 52.61
CA ALA A 56 -6.51 38.93 53.05
C ALA A 56 -5.85 39.18 54.40
N THR A 57 -5.22 40.33 54.53
CA THR A 57 -4.57 40.76 55.77
C THR A 57 -5.34 41.91 56.37
N ALA A 58 -5.86 41.72 57.58
CA ALA A 58 -6.51 42.75 58.37
C ALA A 58 -5.62 43.18 59.54
N ARG A 59 -5.58 44.49 59.81
CA ARG A 59 -4.80 45.10 60.88
C ARG A 59 -5.69 45.92 61.81
N TRP A 60 -5.40 45.88 63.10
CA TRP A 60 -6.04 46.71 64.12
C TRP A 60 -5.04 47.77 64.58
N GLU A 61 -5.33 49.03 64.26
CA GLU A 61 -4.52 50.15 64.74
C GLU A 61 -4.66 50.31 66.26
N GLY A 62 -3.54 50.49 66.96
CA GLY A 62 -3.51 50.72 68.41
C GLY A 62 -3.36 49.46 69.29
N LEU A 63 -3.33 48.26 68.70
CA LEU A 63 -2.79 47.06 69.36
C LEU A 63 -1.27 47.04 69.10
N ALA A 64 -0.46 47.06 70.15
CA ALA A 64 0.99 47.15 70.00
C ALA A 64 1.55 45.90 69.31
N ASP A 65 2.45 46.11 68.34
CA ASP A 65 3.44 45.09 67.98
C ASP A 65 4.30 44.88 69.23
N ASP A 66 4.07 43.81 70.01
CA ASP A 66 4.93 43.42 71.13
C ASP A 66 6.29 42.92 70.60
N ALA A 67 7.04 43.82 69.96
CA ALA A 67 8.48 43.74 69.84
C ALA A 67 9.08 44.34 71.13
N ALA A 68 9.17 43.50 72.16
CA ALA A 68 10.08 43.62 73.30
C ALA A 68 10.18 45.02 73.96
N GLY A 69 9.32 45.30 74.93
CA GLY A 69 9.50 46.45 75.83
C GLY A 69 8.82 46.23 77.18
N GLU A 70 9.61 45.99 78.23
CA GLU A 70 9.14 45.80 79.59
C GLU A 70 8.43 47.07 80.14
N GLY A 71 7.19 46.87 80.62
CA GLY A 71 6.66 47.62 81.77
C GLY A 71 5.79 48.84 81.47
N SER A 72 4.47 48.64 81.46
CA SER A 72 3.49 49.32 82.34
C SER A 72 2.09 49.28 81.74
N GLY A 73 1.27 48.34 82.20
CA GLY A 73 -0.20 48.42 82.27
C GLY A 73 -0.94 49.15 81.15
N SER A 74 -0.93 48.59 79.93
CA SER A 74 -2.08 48.66 79.05
C SER A 74 -2.73 47.27 79.08
N ALA A 75 -4.04 47.22 79.31
CA ALA A 75 -4.77 45.97 79.38
C ALA A 75 -4.48 45.12 78.14
N ASN A 76 -4.20 43.83 78.36
CA ASN A 76 -4.37 42.81 77.33
C ASN A 76 -5.87 42.79 77.01
N ALA A 77 -6.32 43.76 76.23
CA ALA A 77 -7.71 43.93 75.85
C ALA A 77 -8.03 42.74 74.98
N THR A 78 -8.59 41.71 75.61
CA THR A 78 -9.11 40.56 74.90
C THR A 78 -10.33 41.08 74.16
N LEU A 79 -10.11 41.48 72.90
CA LEU A 79 -11.19 41.93 72.04
C LEU A 79 -12.15 40.76 71.87
N ASP A 80 -13.44 41.09 71.82
CA ASP A 80 -14.45 40.10 71.50
C ASP A 80 -14.12 39.46 70.13
N PRO A 81 -14.33 38.15 69.96
CA PRO A 81 -14.13 37.49 68.69
C PRO A 81 -14.90 38.21 67.57
N VAL A 82 -14.22 38.54 66.48
CA VAL A 82 -14.81 39.20 65.32
C VAL A 82 -15.35 38.17 64.35
N ARG A 83 -16.47 38.48 63.71
CA ARG A 83 -16.97 37.68 62.59
C ARG A 83 -16.09 37.93 61.36
N VAL A 84 -15.57 36.85 60.80
CA VAL A 84 -14.81 36.83 59.55
C VAL A 84 -15.66 36.13 58.50
N THR A 85 -15.89 36.80 57.37
CA THR A 85 -16.58 36.18 56.23
C THR A 85 -15.84 36.45 54.93
N VAL A 86 -15.69 35.42 54.10
CA VAL A 86 -15.26 35.55 52.71
C VAL A 86 -16.39 35.05 51.82
N ARG A 87 -16.81 35.89 50.87
CA ARG A 87 -17.85 35.56 49.89
C ARG A 87 -17.35 35.82 48.48
N VAL A 88 -17.86 35.05 47.53
CA VAL A 88 -17.72 35.29 46.09
C VAL A 88 -19.12 35.34 45.49
N GLY A 89 -19.52 36.50 44.98
CA GLY A 89 -20.93 36.76 44.66
C GLY A 89 -21.83 36.48 45.87
N ASP A 90 -22.81 35.58 45.69
CA ASP A 90 -23.72 35.13 46.76
C ASP A 90 -23.20 33.93 47.56
N ALA A 91 -22.15 33.25 47.09
CA ALA A 91 -21.59 32.06 47.74
C ALA A 91 -20.70 32.46 48.94
N THR A 92 -20.88 31.76 50.06
CA THR A 92 -20.03 31.96 51.26
C THR A 92 -18.94 30.89 51.30
N LEU A 93 -17.68 31.33 51.13
CA LEU A 93 -16.50 30.46 51.15
C LEU A 93 -16.00 30.22 52.58
N LEU A 94 -16.10 31.24 53.43
CA LEU A 94 -15.71 31.19 54.83
C LEU A 94 -16.68 32.02 55.67
N SER A 95 -17.10 31.52 56.82
CA SER A 95 -17.87 32.30 57.81
C SER A 95 -17.67 31.73 59.21
N GLU A 96 -16.88 32.43 60.03
CA GLU A 96 -16.59 32.01 61.41
C GLU A 96 -16.27 33.21 62.31
N ASN A 97 -16.26 32.98 63.62
CA ASN A 97 -15.80 33.99 64.58
C ASN A 97 -14.35 33.69 64.95
N ARG A 98 -13.46 34.67 64.79
CA ARG A 98 -12.03 34.55 65.12
C ARG A 98 -11.64 35.52 66.22
N SER A 99 -10.83 35.06 67.18
CA SER A 99 -10.22 35.93 68.18
C SER A 99 -9.21 36.87 67.52
N VAL A 100 -9.19 38.14 67.92
CA VAL A 100 -8.21 39.11 67.40
C VAL A 100 -6.82 38.78 67.94
N PRO A 101 -5.81 38.56 67.08
CA PRO A 101 -4.44 38.31 67.51
C PRO A 101 -3.84 39.47 68.31
N ALA A 102 -3.00 39.16 69.30
CA ALA A 102 -2.38 40.18 70.16
C ALA A 102 -1.46 41.14 69.40
N ASN A 103 -0.84 40.68 68.31
CA ASN A 103 -0.04 41.50 67.38
C ASN A 103 -0.91 42.38 66.44
N GLY A 104 -2.23 42.37 66.61
CA GLY A 104 -3.16 43.16 65.83
C GLY A 104 -3.18 42.85 64.34
N THR A 105 -2.66 41.71 63.89
CA THR A 105 -2.66 41.32 62.46
C THR A 105 -3.33 39.96 62.29
N MET A 106 -4.34 39.87 61.42
CA MET A 106 -5.06 38.65 61.10
C MET A 106 -4.99 38.35 59.61
N THR A 107 -4.50 37.15 59.26
CA THR A 107 -4.57 36.62 57.89
C THR A 107 -5.82 35.74 57.75
N VAL A 108 -6.58 35.99 56.69
CA VAL A 108 -7.77 35.24 56.33
C VAL A 108 -7.52 34.60 54.98
N THR A 109 -7.64 33.28 54.91
CA THR A 109 -7.53 32.53 53.66
C THR A 109 -8.84 31.82 53.35
N ALA A 110 -9.21 31.78 52.07
CA ALA A 110 -10.34 31.03 51.57
C ALA A 110 -10.02 30.52 50.15
N THR A 111 -10.56 29.35 49.78
CA THR A 111 -10.40 28.82 48.43
C THR A 111 -11.62 29.17 47.59
N VAL A 112 -11.40 29.78 46.44
CA VAL A 112 -12.40 29.94 45.38
C VAL A 112 -12.28 28.74 44.45
N ASP A 113 -13.41 28.10 44.16
CA ASP A 113 -13.53 26.99 43.21
C ASP A 113 -14.32 27.46 42.00
N ALA A 114 -13.65 27.70 40.88
CA ALA A 114 -14.28 28.25 39.67
C ALA A 114 -15.34 27.29 39.10
N ALA A 115 -15.19 25.98 39.32
CA ALA A 115 -16.16 24.97 38.87
C ALA A 115 -17.55 25.11 39.51
N ALA A 116 -17.66 25.88 40.60
CA ALA A 116 -18.91 26.16 41.30
C ALA A 116 -19.53 27.52 40.95
N LEU A 117 -18.93 28.27 40.02
CA LEU A 117 -19.33 29.62 39.63
C LEU A 117 -19.71 29.67 38.15
N ASP A 118 -20.69 30.50 37.79
CA ASP A 118 -20.99 30.78 36.38
C ASP A 118 -19.84 31.59 35.73
N PRO A 119 -19.58 31.47 34.42
CA PRO A 119 -18.59 32.32 33.75
C PRO A 119 -18.91 33.82 33.86
N GLY A 120 -17.87 34.64 34.01
CA GLY A 120 -17.98 36.10 34.10
C GLY A 120 -17.28 36.73 35.31
N GLU A 121 -17.58 38.00 35.57
CA GLU A 121 -17.00 38.75 36.68
C GLU A 121 -17.69 38.42 38.00
N HIS A 122 -16.91 38.06 39.02
CA HIS A 122 -17.36 37.84 40.39
C HIS A 122 -16.65 38.77 41.36
N GLU A 123 -17.40 39.36 42.28
CA GLU A 123 -16.84 40.14 43.38
C GLU A 123 -16.52 39.23 44.56
N ILE A 124 -15.25 39.17 44.95
CA ILE A 124 -14.80 38.58 46.21
C ILE A 124 -14.90 39.66 47.27
N ARG A 125 -15.74 39.43 48.29
CA ARG A 125 -15.88 40.31 49.46
C ARG A 125 -15.31 39.64 50.69
N VAL A 126 -14.30 40.27 51.28
CA VAL A 126 -13.75 39.89 52.58
C VAL A 126 -14.28 40.85 53.63
N SER A 127 -14.77 40.32 54.75
CA SER A 127 -15.21 41.12 55.89
C SER A 127 -14.60 40.60 57.18
N VAL A 128 -14.03 41.49 57.98
CA VAL A 128 -13.42 41.21 59.29
C VAL A 128 -14.00 42.23 60.28
N GLY A 129 -14.94 41.78 61.13
CA GLY A 129 -15.72 42.69 61.97
C GLY A 129 -16.51 43.68 61.10
N GLU A 130 -16.28 44.97 61.33
CA GLU A 130 -16.90 46.07 60.56
C GLU A 130 -16.12 46.47 59.30
N ALA A 131 -14.90 45.95 59.11
CA ALA A 131 -14.09 46.22 57.92
C ALA A 131 -14.50 45.32 56.75
N SER A 132 -14.59 45.88 55.55
CA SER A 132 -14.85 45.12 54.33
C SER A 132 -14.00 45.62 53.16
N ALA A 133 -13.49 44.70 52.35
CA ALA A 133 -12.76 44.98 51.13
C ALA A 133 -13.25 44.04 50.02
N THR A 134 -13.14 44.51 48.77
CA THR A 134 -13.60 43.79 47.58
C THR A 134 -12.49 43.67 46.55
N ARG A 135 -12.48 42.55 45.83
CA ARG A 135 -11.56 42.25 44.72
C ARG A 135 -12.35 41.53 43.64
N THR A 136 -12.17 41.89 42.37
CA THR A 136 -12.83 41.18 41.27
C THR A 136 -11.96 40.01 40.82
N VAL A 137 -12.61 38.89 40.51
CA VAL A 137 -12.02 37.76 39.78
C VAL A 137 -12.90 37.45 38.57
N VAL A 138 -12.29 37.15 37.43
CA VAL A 138 -13.01 36.73 36.23
C VAL A 138 -12.94 35.21 36.11
N VAL A 139 -14.09 34.54 36.05
CA VAL A 139 -14.17 33.11 35.70
C VAL A 139 -14.32 32.99 34.19
N GLU A 140 -13.36 32.35 33.53
CA GLU A 140 -13.38 32.17 32.08
C GLU A 140 -14.43 31.15 31.63
N GLU A 141 -15.00 31.35 30.43
CA GLU A 141 -15.92 30.39 29.83
C GLU A 141 -15.15 29.16 29.31
N ALA A 142 -15.63 27.96 29.64
CA ALA A 142 -15.01 26.71 29.21
C ALA A 142 -15.07 26.56 27.68
N ARG A 143 -13.94 26.29 27.04
CA ARG A 143 -13.90 26.05 25.59
C ARG A 143 -14.53 24.68 25.28
N PRO A 144 -15.43 24.60 24.29
CA PRO A 144 -16.01 23.33 23.87
C PRO A 144 -14.91 22.37 23.38
N ALA A 145 -15.19 21.06 23.44
CA ALA A 145 -14.28 20.05 22.94
C ALA A 145 -13.88 20.32 21.48
N ALA A 146 -12.58 20.30 21.21
CA ALA A 146 -12.01 20.54 19.89
C ALA A 146 -10.83 19.61 19.68
N PHE A 147 -10.83 18.83 18.61
CA PHE A 147 -9.88 17.71 18.47
C PHE A 147 -8.82 17.98 17.41
N ALA A 148 -7.55 17.91 17.82
CA ALA A 148 -6.40 18.04 16.95
C ALA A 148 -5.67 16.71 16.80
N VAL A 149 -5.08 16.47 15.62
CA VAL A 149 -4.18 15.33 15.38
C VAL A 149 -2.74 15.80 15.58
N SER A 150 -2.14 15.43 16.71
CA SER A 150 -0.80 15.85 17.13
C SER A 150 0.30 15.03 16.47
N GLU A 151 0.03 13.80 16.05
CA GLU A 151 0.98 12.92 15.38
C GLU A 151 0.29 11.85 14.52
N ILE A 152 0.98 11.41 13.47
CA ILE A 152 0.64 10.23 12.68
C ILE A 152 1.90 9.37 12.60
N GLU A 153 1.84 8.21 13.24
CA GLU A 153 2.86 7.17 13.19
C GLU A 153 2.47 6.12 12.14
N ALA A 154 3.33 5.94 11.15
CA ALA A 154 3.21 4.93 10.10
C ALA A 154 4.62 4.60 9.59
N PRO A 155 4.88 3.38 9.08
CA PRO A 155 6.14 3.08 8.41
C PRO A 155 6.35 4.01 7.21
N GLU A 156 7.59 4.14 6.74
CA GLU A 156 7.90 4.91 5.52
C GLU A 156 7.36 4.20 4.27
N SER A 157 7.38 2.87 4.27
CA SER A 157 6.86 2.05 3.20
C SER A 157 6.13 0.80 3.68
N VAL A 158 5.30 0.24 2.80
CA VAL A 158 4.62 -1.05 2.95
C VAL A 158 4.81 -1.87 1.68
N ALA A 159 5.05 -3.17 1.81
CA ALA A 159 5.13 -4.06 0.65
C ALA A 159 3.72 -4.36 0.10
N TYR A 160 3.61 -4.59 -1.20
CA TYR A 160 2.39 -5.13 -1.82
C TYR A 160 1.97 -6.45 -1.15
N GLY A 161 0.67 -6.62 -0.88
CA GLY A 161 0.10 -7.72 -0.10
C GLY A 161 0.43 -7.67 1.40
N GLY A 162 1.19 -6.66 1.86
CA GLY A 162 1.56 -6.48 3.26
C GLY A 162 0.52 -5.72 4.08
N ASP A 163 0.70 -5.73 5.40
CA ASP A 163 -0.18 -5.04 6.33
C ASP A 163 0.41 -3.67 6.75
N LEU A 164 -0.35 -2.60 6.54
CA LEU A 164 0.00 -1.24 6.96
C LEU A 164 -0.64 -0.92 8.32
N SER A 165 0.18 -0.74 9.35
CA SER A 165 -0.29 -0.25 10.66
C SER A 165 -0.09 1.26 10.79
N VAL A 166 -1.16 1.96 11.18
CA VAL A 166 -1.20 3.41 11.37
C VAL A 166 -1.73 3.72 12.76
N THR A 167 -1.03 4.57 13.50
CA THR A 167 -1.48 5.13 14.77
C THR A 167 -1.57 6.65 14.66
N ALA A 168 -2.70 7.21 15.08
CA ALA A 168 -2.89 8.65 15.16
C ALA A 168 -3.06 9.08 16.62
N THR A 169 -2.29 10.08 17.06
CA THR A 169 -2.44 10.68 18.39
C THR A 169 -3.42 11.84 18.27
N VAL A 170 -4.51 11.76 19.03
CA VAL A 170 -5.59 12.75 19.03
C VAL A 170 -5.68 13.40 20.40
N THR A 171 -5.63 14.72 20.42
CA THR A 171 -5.71 15.53 21.65
C THR A 171 -6.96 16.38 21.61
N ASN A 172 -7.71 16.42 22.72
CA ASN A 172 -8.75 17.42 22.93
C ASN A 172 -8.10 18.71 23.43
N VAL A 173 -8.02 19.73 22.56
CA VAL A 173 -7.43 21.04 22.88
C VAL A 173 -8.45 22.01 23.51
N GLY A 174 -9.70 21.56 23.67
CA GLY A 174 -10.74 22.24 24.44
C GLY A 174 -10.71 21.86 25.92
N ASP A 175 -11.61 22.47 26.67
CA ASP A 175 -11.69 22.31 28.13
C ASP A 175 -12.76 21.29 28.53
N LEU A 176 -13.83 21.17 27.74
CA LEU A 176 -14.91 20.21 27.99
C LEU A 176 -14.60 18.84 27.38
N ALA A 177 -15.09 17.78 28.05
CA ALA A 177 -15.04 16.42 27.53
C ALA A 177 -15.88 16.25 26.25
N GLY A 178 -15.46 15.35 25.37
CA GLY A 178 -16.21 15.05 24.15
C GLY A 178 -15.80 13.73 23.49
N ASN A 179 -16.64 13.29 22.54
CA ASN A 179 -16.36 12.13 21.71
C ASN A 179 -15.89 12.57 20.32
N GLN A 180 -14.85 11.93 19.81
CA GLN A 180 -14.32 12.15 18.47
C GLN A 180 -14.25 10.85 17.69
N THR A 181 -14.89 10.81 16.52
CA THR A 181 -14.68 9.76 15.51
C THR A 181 -13.52 10.15 14.60
N VAL A 182 -12.39 9.49 14.76
CA VAL A 182 -11.19 9.62 13.95
C VAL A 182 -11.34 8.76 12.70
N ARG A 183 -11.30 9.38 11.52
CA ARG A 183 -11.29 8.67 10.24
C ARG A 183 -9.87 8.60 9.71
N ILE A 184 -9.37 7.40 9.45
CA ILE A 184 -8.05 7.15 8.86
C ILE A 184 -8.29 6.56 7.47
N ARG A 185 -7.70 7.17 6.45
CA ARG A 185 -7.76 6.71 5.05
C ARG A 185 -6.35 6.50 4.53
N TYR A 186 -6.15 5.46 3.73
CA TYR A 186 -4.93 5.22 2.98
C TYR A 186 -5.24 5.09 1.49
N GLY A 187 -4.54 5.85 0.65
CA GLY A 187 -4.80 5.89 -0.79
C GLY A 187 -6.25 6.29 -1.11
N THR A 188 -6.78 5.85 -2.24
CA THR A 188 -8.14 6.20 -2.72
C THR A 188 -9.23 5.27 -2.16
N GLY A 189 -8.91 4.04 -1.78
CA GLY A 189 -9.90 3.00 -1.44
C GLY A 189 -10.06 2.66 0.05
N ALA A 190 -8.96 2.57 0.82
CA ALA A 190 -9.00 2.00 2.16
C ALA A 190 -9.35 3.06 3.23
N SER A 191 -10.36 2.81 4.06
CA SER A 191 -10.65 3.69 5.20
C SER A 191 -11.23 2.97 6.41
N ALA A 192 -10.90 3.46 7.60
CA ALA A 192 -11.38 2.94 8.87
C ALA A 192 -11.71 4.09 9.83
N ASN A 193 -12.62 3.82 10.77
CA ASN A 193 -13.04 4.79 11.78
C ASN A 193 -12.79 4.23 13.18
N ARG A 194 -12.29 5.08 14.09
CA ARG A 194 -12.16 4.79 15.53
C ARG A 194 -12.77 5.93 16.33
N THR A 195 -13.57 5.64 17.34
CA THR A 195 -14.13 6.68 18.21
C THR A 195 -13.41 6.67 19.55
N VAL A 196 -12.95 7.84 19.98
CA VAL A 196 -12.31 8.08 21.28
C VAL A 196 -13.16 9.06 22.09
N ALA A 197 -13.16 8.87 23.41
CA ALA A 197 -13.75 9.81 24.37
C ALA A 197 -12.62 10.43 25.17
N LEU A 198 -12.53 11.77 25.19
CA LEU A 198 -11.43 12.50 25.82
C LEU A 198 -11.98 13.62 26.69
N ASP A 199 -11.45 13.72 27.91
CA ASP A 199 -11.61 14.90 28.75
C ASP A 199 -10.86 16.10 28.15
N GLY A 200 -11.09 17.30 28.68
CA GLY A 200 -10.35 18.50 28.27
C GLY A 200 -8.85 18.34 28.49
N GLY A 201 -8.04 18.68 27.47
CA GLY A 201 -6.59 18.52 27.51
C GLY A 201 -6.06 17.09 27.42
N ALA A 202 -6.92 16.07 27.43
CA ALA A 202 -6.50 14.67 27.34
C ALA A 202 -6.14 14.26 25.90
N GLU A 203 -5.31 13.22 25.78
CA GLU A 203 -4.91 12.61 24.52
C GLU A 203 -5.16 11.10 24.50
N ALA A 204 -5.40 10.54 23.32
CA ALA A 204 -5.47 9.10 23.09
C ALA A 204 -4.97 8.74 21.69
N GLU A 205 -4.49 7.50 21.59
CA GLU A 205 -4.09 6.89 20.33
C GLU A 205 -5.25 6.17 19.65
N ALA A 206 -5.39 6.37 18.35
CA ALA A 206 -6.32 5.65 17.48
C ALA A 206 -5.52 4.85 16.45
N SER A 207 -5.46 3.53 16.63
CA SER A 207 -4.73 2.62 15.74
C SER A 207 -5.65 1.83 14.79
N VAL A 208 -5.18 1.67 13.55
CA VAL A 208 -5.81 0.88 12.48
C VAL A 208 -4.73 0.10 11.76
N THR A 209 -5.07 -1.13 11.36
CA THR A 209 -4.27 -1.91 10.41
C THR A 209 -5.07 -2.06 9.13
N PHE A 210 -4.49 -1.63 8.00
CA PHE A 210 -4.96 -1.93 6.66
C PHE A 210 -4.25 -3.20 6.21
N ALA A 211 -4.95 -4.33 6.26
CA ALA A 211 -4.37 -5.60 5.84
C ALA A 211 -4.35 -5.71 4.32
N ASP A 212 -3.41 -6.50 3.80
CA ASP A 212 -3.37 -6.92 2.40
C ASP A 212 -3.41 -5.75 1.39
N VAL A 213 -2.44 -4.84 1.51
CA VAL A 213 -2.35 -3.64 0.67
C VAL A 213 -2.07 -4.02 -0.79
N ARG A 214 -3.08 -3.88 -1.66
CA ARG A 214 -2.97 -4.04 -3.12
C ARG A 214 -3.20 -2.72 -3.83
N LEU A 215 -2.16 -1.88 -3.84
CA LEU A 215 -2.09 -0.65 -4.60
C LEU A 215 -0.87 -0.73 -5.51
N ASP A 216 -0.90 0.01 -6.62
CA ASP A 216 0.29 0.19 -7.46
C ASP A 216 1.43 0.80 -6.63
N GLY A 217 2.66 0.56 -7.05
CA GLY A 217 3.86 1.16 -6.48
C GLY A 217 3.80 2.69 -6.53
N GLY A 218 4.31 3.32 -5.48
CA GLY A 218 4.36 4.78 -5.39
C GLY A 218 3.89 5.33 -4.05
N ASP A 219 3.74 6.64 -4.00
CA ASP A 219 3.51 7.40 -2.76
C ASP A 219 2.02 7.68 -2.53
N TYR A 220 1.50 7.22 -1.39
CA TYR A 220 0.09 7.40 -1.03
C TYR A 220 -0.08 8.15 0.29
N PRO A 221 -1.06 9.06 0.38
CA PRO A 221 -1.33 9.77 1.62
C PRO A 221 -2.12 8.88 2.59
N VAL A 222 -1.62 8.78 3.82
CA VAL A 222 -2.40 8.45 5.00
C VAL A 222 -3.04 9.74 5.50
N VAL A 223 -4.37 9.83 5.40
CA VAL A 223 -5.15 11.01 5.81
C VAL A 223 -5.93 10.69 7.07
N VAL A 224 -5.65 11.42 8.14
CA VAL A 224 -6.37 11.35 9.42
C VAL A 224 -7.25 12.58 9.55
N THR A 225 -8.54 12.36 9.73
CA THR A 225 -9.56 13.43 9.84
C THR A 225 -10.31 13.31 11.16
N THR A 226 -10.39 14.42 11.88
CA THR A 226 -11.29 14.65 13.02
C THR A 226 -12.42 15.59 12.61
N ALA A 227 -13.31 15.96 13.53
CA ALA A 227 -14.34 16.95 13.25
C ALA A 227 -13.77 18.36 13.01
N ASN A 228 -12.57 18.64 13.53
CA ASN A 228 -11.98 19.98 13.53
C ASN A 228 -10.73 20.11 12.66
N ARG A 229 -10.02 19.01 12.38
CA ARG A 229 -8.73 19.06 11.71
C ARG A 229 -8.46 17.83 10.85
N THR A 230 -7.76 18.05 9.75
CA THR A 230 -7.18 17.00 8.91
C THR A 230 -5.67 17.10 8.97
N ARG A 231 -5.00 15.95 8.99
CA ARG A 231 -3.55 15.84 8.87
C ARG A 231 -3.22 14.65 7.97
N GLU A 232 -2.09 14.74 7.28
CA GLU A 232 -1.64 13.72 6.36
C GLU A 232 -0.15 13.42 6.51
N ARG A 233 0.23 12.21 6.08
CA ARG A 233 1.61 11.73 5.95
C ARG A 233 1.66 10.81 4.73
N THR A 234 2.78 10.82 4.00
CA THR A 234 3.00 9.91 2.87
C THR A 234 3.56 8.57 3.35
N VAL A 235 3.08 7.48 2.74
CA VAL A 235 3.61 6.12 2.88
C VAL A 235 3.74 5.52 1.48
N SER A 236 4.91 5.01 1.14
CA SER A 236 5.20 4.41 -0.17
C SER A 236 4.79 2.95 -0.23
N VAL A 237 4.28 2.49 -1.37
CA VAL A 237 4.09 1.07 -1.67
C VAL A 237 5.30 0.56 -2.43
N VAL A 238 5.92 -0.49 -1.91
CA VAL A 238 6.97 -1.24 -2.61
C VAL A 238 6.30 -2.39 -3.34
N HIS A 239 6.23 -2.26 -4.66
CA HIS A 239 5.58 -3.24 -5.53
C HIS A 239 6.60 -4.29 -6.02
N PRO A 240 6.24 -5.59 -6.09
CA PRO A 240 7.15 -6.64 -6.52
C PRO A 240 7.36 -6.67 -8.04
N SER A 241 6.33 -6.31 -8.81
CA SER A 241 6.48 -6.11 -10.27
C SER A 241 7.36 -4.88 -10.54
N PRO A 242 8.37 -4.99 -11.42
CA PRO A 242 9.21 -3.85 -11.84
C PRO A 242 8.42 -2.75 -12.59
N TYR A 243 7.23 -3.05 -13.09
CA TYR A 243 6.31 -2.07 -13.68
C TYR A 243 5.61 -1.20 -12.64
N GLY A 244 5.70 -1.56 -11.36
CA GLY A 244 4.96 -0.88 -10.30
C GLY A 244 3.46 -1.21 -10.29
N THR A 245 2.96 -2.06 -11.18
CA THR A 245 1.56 -2.51 -11.17
C THR A 245 1.48 -4.00 -11.54
N THR A 246 0.31 -4.59 -11.31
CA THR A 246 -0.03 -5.95 -11.74
C THR A 246 -0.81 -5.98 -13.04
N THR A 247 -1.41 -4.87 -13.47
CA THR A 247 -2.19 -4.80 -14.72
C THR A 247 -1.40 -4.01 -15.74
N LEU A 248 -0.98 -4.66 -16.82
CA LEU A 248 -0.17 -4.07 -17.88
C LEU A 248 -1.04 -3.78 -19.10
N ASP A 249 -0.95 -2.55 -19.61
CA ASP A 249 -1.58 -2.19 -20.86
C ASP A 249 -0.80 -2.83 -22.03
N LEU A 250 -1.50 -3.64 -22.81
CA LEU A 250 -0.96 -4.38 -23.95
C LEU A 250 -1.55 -3.84 -25.25
N TYR A 251 -0.73 -3.17 -26.03
CA TYR A 251 -1.04 -2.84 -27.41
C TYR A 251 -0.58 -3.97 -28.34
N VAL A 252 -1.43 -4.34 -29.31
CA VAL A 252 -1.12 -5.41 -30.27
C VAL A 252 -1.17 -4.86 -31.69
N ASP A 253 0.01 -4.74 -32.30
CA ASP A 253 0.19 -4.35 -33.69
C ASP A 253 0.19 -5.59 -34.60
N ASP A 254 -1.00 -6.00 -35.02
CA ASP A 254 -1.24 -7.15 -35.90
C ASP A 254 -1.51 -6.78 -37.36
N GLU A 255 -1.21 -5.55 -37.79
CA GLU A 255 -1.46 -5.08 -39.16
C GLU A 255 -0.76 -5.93 -40.23
N ALA A 256 0.41 -6.47 -39.91
CA ALA A 256 1.19 -7.31 -40.81
C ALA A 256 0.71 -8.78 -40.88
N VAL A 257 -0.30 -9.14 -40.09
CA VAL A 257 -0.81 -10.52 -40.02
C VAL A 257 -2.04 -10.67 -40.92
N ASP A 258 -1.96 -11.56 -41.91
CA ASP A 258 -3.06 -11.81 -42.86
C ASP A 258 -4.27 -12.57 -42.25
N ARG A 259 -4.28 -12.79 -40.94
CA ARG A 259 -5.30 -13.59 -40.23
C ARG A 259 -5.57 -13.03 -38.82
N ASN A 260 -6.75 -13.34 -38.28
CA ASN A 260 -7.08 -12.99 -36.90
C ASN A 260 -6.23 -13.82 -35.91
N VAL A 261 -5.46 -13.13 -35.07
CA VAL A 261 -4.58 -13.69 -34.03
C VAL A 261 -5.06 -13.41 -32.60
N SER A 262 -6.20 -12.75 -32.39
CA SER A 262 -6.66 -12.37 -31.04
C SER A 262 -6.74 -13.58 -30.10
N ALA A 263 -7.22 -14.73 -30.58
CA ALA A 263 -7.31 -15.95 -29.78
C ALA A 263 -5.92 -16.48 -29.35
N VAL A 264 -4.91 -16.36 -30.22
CA VAL A 264 -3.53 -16.78 -29.96
C VAL A 264 -2.91 -15.85 -28.91
N VAL A 265 -3.10 -14.54 -29.06
CA VAL A 265 -2.60 -13.54 -28.10
C VAL A 265 -3.26 -13.71 -26.73
N THR A 266 -4.57 -13.92 -26.67
CA THR A 266 -5.29 -14.19 -25.41
C THR A 266 -4.82 -15.50 -24.75
N ALA A 267 -4.53 -16.53 -25.54
CA ALA A 267 -4.01 -17.79 -24.99
C ALA A 267 -2.62 -17.60 -24.36
N ALA A 268 -1.75 -16.84 -25.02
CA ALA A 268 -0.38 -16.56 -24.58
C ALA A 268 -0.32 -15.63 -23.35
N THR A 269 -1.04 -14.52 -23.38
CA THR A 269 -1.16 -13.62 -22.20
C THR A 269 -1.73 -14.37 -21.01
N GLY A 270 -2.83 -15.09 -21.20
CA GLY A 270 -3.45 -15.89 -20.15
C GLY A 270 -2.54 -17.00 -19.59
N TYR A 271 -1.50 -17.45 -20.31
CA TYR A 271 -0.50 -18.36 -19.74
C TYR A 271 0.24 -17.69 -18.58
N TRP A 272 0.71 -16.45 -18.78
CA TRP A 272 1.38 -15.68 -17.74
C TRP A 272 0.41 -15.36 -16.60
N GLU A 273 -0.81 -14.89 -16.87
CA GLU A 273 -1.81 -14.59 -15.81
C GLU A 273 -2.18 -15.79 -14.92
N ARG A 274 -1.92 -17.02 -15.37
CA ARG A 274 -2.16 -18.25 -14.59
C ARG A 274 -0.91 -18.80 -13.90
N THR A 275 0.27 -18.35 -14.29
CA THR A 275 1.57 -18.94 -13.88
C THR A 275 2.58 -17.92 -13.37
N ASP A 276 2.22 -16.65 -13.40
CA ASP A 276 2.94 -15.46 -12.96
C ASP A 276 3.62 -15.59 -11.60
N GLU A 277 2.89 -15.80 -10.50
CA GLU A 277 3.46 -15.89 -9.16
C GLU A 277 4.48 -17.03 -9.05
N ARG A 278 4.31 -18.09 -9.84
CA ARG A 278 5.23 -19.23 -9.86
C ARG A 278 6.56 -18.90 -10.53
N TYR A 279 6.52 -18.21 -11.67
CA TYR A 279 7.72 -18.00 -12.51
C TYR A 279 8.30 -16.59 -12.37
N LEU A 280 7.46 -15.58 -12.18
CA LEU A 280 7.83 -14.16 -12.04
C LEU A 280 7.95 -13.73 -10.57
N GLY A 281 7.27 -14.42 -9.66
CA GLY A 281 7.23 -14.08 -8.23
C GLY A 281 6.26 -12.93 -7.88
N TYR A 282 5.46 -12.48 -8.85
CA TYR A 282 4.39 -11.50 -8.70
C TYR A 282 3.26 -11.80 -9.68
N PRO A 283 2.01 -11.39 -9.39
CA PRO A 283 0.90 -11.56 -10.31
C PRO A 283 0.97 -10.53 -11.46
N VAL A 284 0.52 -10.93 -12.65
CA VAL A 284 0.37 -10.06 -13.81
C VAL A 284 -0.92 -10.34 -14.57
N GLU A 285 -1.57 -9.28 -15.03
CA GLU A 285 -2.75 -9.28 -15.90
C GLU A 285 -2.47 -8.37 -17.10
N TYR A 286 -2.94 -8.74 -18.28
CA TYR A 286 -2.78 -7.92 -19.49
C TYR A 286 -4.13 -7.32 -19.89
N GLU A 287 -4.23 -5.99 -19.90
CA GLU A 287 -5.39 -5.27 -20.42
C GLU A 287 -5.11 -4.81 -21.85
N ARG A 288 -5.92 -5.27 -22.80
CA ARG A 288 -5.72 -4.89 -24.21
C ARG A 288 -6.17 -3.45 -24.44
N VAL A 289 -5.27 -2.64 -25.00
CA VAL A 289 -5.57 -1.30 -25.50
C VAL A 289 -5.60 -1.32 -27.04
N ASP A 290 -6.57 -0.64 -27.64
CA ASP A 290 -6.89 -0.78 -29.06
C ASP A 290 -6.62 0.49 -29.89
N ASP A 291 -6.41 1.65 -29.26
CA ASP A 291 -6.15 2.90 -29.98
C ASP A 291 -4.64 3.07 -30.27
N ALA A 292 -4.29 3.40 -31.52
CA ALA A 292 -2.90 3.59 -31.92
C ALA A 292 -2.21 4.78 -31.22
N ASP A 293 -3.00 5.72 -30.70
CA ASP A 293 -2.49 6.80 -29.84
C ASP A 293 -2.04 6.25 -28.47
N ASP A 294 -2.57 5.11 -28.02
CA ASP A 294 -2.17 4.42 -26.77
C ASP A 294 -0.92 3.55 -26.98
N ALA A 295 -0.51 3.26 -28.21
CA ALA A 295 0.63 2.37 -28.49
C ALA A 295 1.95 2.91 -27.91
N ASP A 296 2.13 4.24 -27.89
CA ASP A 296 3.30 4.89 -27.29
C ASP A 296 3.21 4.97 -25.74
N ASP A 297 2.01 4.86 -25.19
CA ASP A 297 1.73 4.95 -23.74
C ASP A 297 1.52 3.58 -23.08
N ALA A 298 1.35 2.51 -23.86
CA ALA A 298 1.18 1.15 -23.39
C ALA A 298 2.43 0.65 -22.63
N ASP A 299 2.24 -0.25 -21.66
CA ASP A 299 3.34 -0.88 -20.95
C ASP A 299 4.11 -1.84 -21.87
N VAL A 300 3.37 -2.58 -22.69
CA VAL A 300 3.91 -3.60 -23.60
C VAL A 300 3.30 -3.44 -25.00
N VAL A 301 4.15 -3.49 -26.01
CA VAL A 301 3.76 -3.58 -27.42
C VAL A 301 4.12 -4.96 -27.95
N LEU A 302 3.11 -5.74 -28.32
CA LEU A 302 3.27 -6.97 -29.09
C LEU A 302 3.10 -6.65 -30.57
N ARG A 303 4.19 -6.73 -31.33
CA ARG A 303 4.22 -6.43 -32.76
C ARG A 303 4.42 -7.68 -33.59
N PHE A 304 3.76 -7.74 -34.73
CA PHE A 304 4.01 -8.77 -35.72
C PHE A 304 4.83 -8.21 -36.89
N ASP A 305 6.07 -8.65 -37.05
CA ASP A 305 6.95 -8.25 -38.16
C ASP A 305 8.02 -9.34 -38.40
N ARG A 306 8.65 -9.33 -39.57
CA ARG A 306 9.72 -10.28 -39.89
C ARG A 306 10.91 -10.08 -38.96
N VAL A 307 11.31 -11.15 -38.29
CA VAL A 307 12.47 -11.14 -37.40
C VAL A 307 13.68 -11.68 -38.16
N GLU A 308 14.52 -10.79 -38.65
CA GLU A 308 15.75 -11.16 -39.36
C GLU A 308 16.93 -11.36 -38.41
N ARG A 309 16.90 -10.71 -37.24
CA ARG A 309 17.95 -10.77 -36.22
C ARG A 309 17.35 -10.51 -34.84
N CYS A 310 17.87 -11.19 -33.83
CA CYS A 310 17.61 -10.89 -32.44
C CYS A 310 18.89 -11.05 -31.61
N GLY A 311 19.18 -10.09 -30.73
CA GLY A 311 20.39 -10.10 -29.91
C GLY A 311 21.69 -9.89 -30.72
N VAL A 312 22.79 -10.44 -30.20
CA VAL A 312 24.16 -10.21 -30.72
C VAL A 312 24.74 -11.42 -31.48
N GLU A 313 24.02 -12.53 -31.56
CA GLU A 313 24.50 -13.74 -32.21
C GLU A 313 24.16 -13.72 -33.71
N GLU A 314 25.14 -13.29 -34.51
CA GLU A 314 25.05 -13.30 -35.98
C GLU A 314 25.55 -14.64 -36.52
N THR A 315 24.66 -15.61 -36.68
CA THR A 315 24.94 -16.74 -37.59
C THR A 315 23.98 -16.69 -38.76
N ASN A 316 24.50 -16.81 -39.99
CA ASN A 316 23.73 -16.75 -41.23
C ASN A 316 22.76 -17.94 -41.44
N GLU A 317 22.66 -18.85 -40.47
CA GLU A 317 21.92 -20.12 -40.57
C GLU A 317 20.81 -20.25 -39.50
N THR A 318 20.63 -19.24 -38.63
CA THR A 318 19.61 -19.30 -37.57
C THR A 318 18.29 -18.72 -38.04
N ARG A 319 17.21 -19.49 -37.87
CA ARG A 319 15.83 -19.00 -38.02
C ARG A 319 15.40 -18.34 -36.71
N TYR A 320 14.91 -17.10 -36.78
CA TYR A 320 14.33 -16.40 -35.62
C TYR A 320 12.81 -16.41 -35.73
N PHE A 321 12.12 -16.76 -34.64
CA PHE A 321 10.67 -16.73 -34.55
C PHE A 321 10.15 -15.46 -33.87
N GLY A 322 10.91 -14.93 -32.91
CA GLY A 322 10.59 -13.71 -32.19
C GLY A 322 11.83 -12.96 -31.72
N CYS A 323 11.60 -11.77 -31.15
CA CYS A 323 12.58 -10.99 -30.45
C CYS A 323 11.92 -10.00 -29.49
N ALA A 324 12.43 -9.90 -28.27
CA ALA A 324 11.92 -9.00 -27.26
C ALA A 324 13.00 -8.16 -26.57
N ASP A 325 12.56 -7.04 -26.02
CA ASP A 325 13.31 -6.33 -24.99
C ASP A 325 13.39 -7.20 -23.72
N LEU A 326 14.60 -7.32 -23.16
CA LEU A 326 14.81 -7.93 -21.85
C LEU A 326 14.65 -6.89 -20.74
N LEU A 327 13.75 -7.15 -19.79
CA LEU A 327 13.63 -6.39 -18.54
C LEU A 327 14.78 -6.79 -17.61
N VAL A 328 15.54 -5.82 -17.10
CA VAL A 328 16.68 -6.09 -16.19
C VAL A 328 16.47 -5.41 -14.85
N ASP A 329 16.37 -4.07 -14.84
CA ASP A 329 16.19 -3.28 -13.63
C ASP A 329 14.82 -2.58 -13.63
N GLU A 330 14.57 -1.73 -14.62
CA GLU A 330 13.33 -0.98 -14.80
C GLU A 330 12.83 -1.15 -16.24
N PRO A 331 11.51 -1.23 -16.49
CA PRO A 331 10.97 -1.35 -17.83
C PRO A 331 11.23 -0.08 -18.64
N ARG A 332 11.51 -0.27 -19.93
CA ARG A 332 11.47 0.81 -20.92
C ARG A 332 10.04 0.84 -21.43
N THR A 333 9.31 1.92 -21.23
CA THR A 333 7.91 2.01 -21.70
C THR A 333 7.84 2.63 -23.11
N PRO A 334 7.24 1.96 -24.11
CA PRO A 334 6.75 0.58 -24.07
C PRO A 334 7.88 -0.46 -24.18
N MET A 335 7.72 -1.60 -23.52
CA MET A 335 8.56 -2.77 -23.75
C MET A 335 8.07 -3.46 -25.02
N THR A 336 8.96 -3.85 -25.93
CA THR A 336 8.55 -4.44 -27.21
C THR A 336 8.83 -5.93 -27.29
N ALA A 337 7.83 -6.71 -27.71
CA ALA A 337 7.95 -8.08 -28.18
C ALA A 337 7.56 -8.15 -29.67
N THR A 338 8.43 -8.68 -30.53
CA THR A 338 8.18 -8.84 -31.97
C THR A 338 8.10 -10.32 -32.33
N VAL A 339 7.08 -10.73 -33.08
CA VAL A 339 6.86 -12.12 -33.50
C VAL A 339 6.69 -12.22 -35.02
N ASP A 340 7.28 -13.21 -35.66
CA ASP A 340 7.15 -13.38 -37.11
C ASP A 340 5.70 -13.76 -37.50
N PRO A 341 5.02 -12.99 -38.37
CA PRO A 341 3.61 -13.22 -38.70
C PRO A 341 3.35 -14.52 -39.46
N ARG A 342 4.40 -15.16 -40.01
CA ARG A 342 4.30 -16.35 -40.89
C ARG A 342 4.32 -17.67 -40.11
N LEU A 343 4.45 -17.64 -38.80
CA LEU A 343 4.38 -18.83 -37.93
C LEU A 343 2.99 -19.45 -37.95
N SER A 344 2.88 -20.73 -37.60
CA SER A 344 1.59 -21.37 -37.27
C SER A 344 1.05 -20.76 -35.97
N ASP A 345 -0.24 -20.89 -35.67
CA ASP A 345 -0.82 -20.40 -34.42
C ASP A 345 -0.26 -21.13 -33.19
N ALA A 346 0.15 -22.39 -33.35
CA ALA A 346 0.80 -23.15 -32.29
C ALA A 346 2.18 -22.58 -31.95
N GLU A 347 3.02 -22.38 -32.98
CA GLU A 347 4.36 -21.81 -32.79
C GLU A 347 4.30 -20.33 -32.38
N MET A 348 3.36 -19.58 -32.94
CA MET A 348 3.11 -18.18 -32.57
C MET A 348 2.71 -18.06 -31.10
N ASN A 349 1.84 -18.94 -30.59
CA ASN A 349 1.49 -18.97 -29.17
C ASN A 349 2.73 -19.20 -28.29
N ALA A 350 3.55 -20.21 -28.60
CA ALA A 350 4.77 -20.50 -27.86
C ALA A 350 5.77 -19.33 -27.91
N THR A 351 5.92 -18.73 -29.09
CA THR A 351 6.82 -17.58 -29.30
C THR A 351 6.33 -16.36 -28.52
N ILE A 352 5.04 -16.01 -28.55
CA ILE A 352 4.51 -14.88 -27.76
C ILE A 352 4.75 -15.12 -26.27
N ILE A 353 4.54 -16.34 -25.76
CA ILE A 353 4.81 -16.67 -24.35
C ILE A 353 6.29 -16.44 -24.02
N HIS A 354 7.21 -16.93 -24.86
CA HIS A 354 8.65 -16.74 -24.71
C HIS A 354 9.04 -15.25 -24.70
N GLU A 355 8.61 -14.49 -25.71
CA GLU A 355 8.96 -13.08 -25.85
C GLU A 355 8.39 -12.23 -24.70
N LEU A 356 7.18 -12.55 -24.21
CA LEU A 356 6.64 -11.92 -23.02
C LEU A 356 7.43 -12.30 -21.76
N GLY A 357 8.05 -13.48 -21.71
CA GLY A 357 8.96 -13.87 -20.63
C GLY A 357 10.14 -12.91 -20.49
N HIS A 358 10.79 -12.54 -21.61
CA HIS A 358 11.86 -11.52 -21.62
C HIS A 358 11.37 -10.15 -21.16
N VAL A 359 10.18 -9.75 -21.59
CA VAL A 359 9.54 -8.50 -21.15
C VAL A 359 9.26 -8.52 -19.65
N GLN A 360 9.09 -9.69 -19.03
CA GLN A 360 8.96 -9.86 -17.57
C GLN A 360 10.29 -10.10 -16.85
N GLY A 361 11.40 -10.18 -17.59
CA GLY A 361 12.77 -10.25 -17.06
C GLY A 361 13.36 -11.64 -16.97
N LEU A 362 12.75 -12.64 -17.61
CA LEU A 362 13.30 -13.98 -17.70
C LEU A 362 14.32 -14.09 -18.83
N GLU A 363 15.48 -14.68 -18.54
CA GLU A 363 16.50 -15.02 -19.52
C GLU A 363 16.30 -16.44 -20.08
N HIS A 364 17.07 -16.77 -21.13
CA HIS A 364 17.04 -18.11 -21.69
C HIS A 364 17.45 -19.19 -20.69
N GLY A 365 16.68 -20.28 -20.66
CA GLY A 365 16.91 -21.45 -19.80
C GLY A 365 16.37 -21.31 -18.37
N GLU A 366 15.80 -20.15 -18.01
CA GLU A 366 15.06 -20.01 -16.77
C GLU A 366 13.71 -20.74 -16.82
N GLU A 367 13.09 -21.01 -15.67
CA GLU A 367 11.78 -21.64 -15.65
C GLU A 367 10.71 -20.69 -16.21
N PRO A 368 9.79 -21.16 -17.08
CA PRO A 368 9.64 -22.53 -17.58
C PRO A 368 10.64 -22.87 -18.70
N ALA A 369 11.56 -23.80 -18.43
CA ALA A 369 12.77 -24.01 -19.23
C ALA A 369 12.52 -24.44 -20.69
N GLY A 370 11.43 -25.16 -20.96
CA GLY A 370 11.03 -25.48 -22.33
C GLY A 370 10.65 -24.22 -23.11
N LEU A 371 9.76 -23.41 -22.55
CA LEU A 371 9.29 -22.17 -23.18
C LEU A 371 10.38 -21.10 -23.25
N MET A 372 11.22 -20.96 -22.22
CA MET A 372 12.34 -20.02 -22.20
C MET A 372 13.63 -20.59 -22.81
N SER A 373 13.58 -21.74 -23.49
CA SER A 373 14.74 -22.27 -24.21
C SER A 373 15.17 -21.29 -25.30
N ALA A 374 16.47 -21.05 -25.44
CA ALA A 374 17.03 -20.25 -26.54
C ALA A 374 16.80 -20.89 -27.92
N THR A 375 16.40 -22.16 -27.96
CA THR A 375 16.11 -22.89 -29.19
C THR A 375 14.75 -23.56 -29.06
N SER A 376 13.83 -23.18 -29.95
CA SER A 376 12.53 -23.85 -30.11
C SER A 376 12.73 -25.18 -30.85
N THR A 377 12.30 -26.28 -30.24
CA THR A 377 12.30 -27.64 -30.81
C THR A 377 10.97 -28.32 -30.49
N LEU A 378 10.66 -29.45 -31.15
CA LEU A 378 9.47 -30.21 -30.79
C LEU A 378 9.41 -30.59 -29.31
N ALA A 379 10.55 -30.83 -28.68
CA ALA A 379 10.60 -31.18 -27.26
C ALA A 379 10.33 -29.99 -26.32
N THR A 380 10.51 -28.75 -26.78
CA THR A 380 10.22 -27.56 -25.94
C THR A 380 8.73 -27.23 -25.83
N HIS A 381 7.88 -27.82 -26.68
CA HIS A 381 6.44 -27.58 -26.64
C HIS A 381 5.70 -28.64 -25.81
N GLN A 382 4.72 -28.21 -25.02
CA GLN A 382 3.92 -29.08 -24.17
C GLN A 382 2.44 -28.66 -24.18
N PRO A 383 1.53 -29.41 -24.83
CA PRO A 383 1.79 -30.55 -25.73
C PRO A 383 2.26 -30.11 -27.12
N VAL A 384 2.91 -31.02 -27.84
CA VAL A 384 3.14 -30.91 -29.28
C VAL A 384 1.85 -31.16 -30.05
N LYS A 385 1.32 -30.12 -30.70
CA LYS A 385 0.21 -30.21 -31.64
C LYS A 385 0.66 -30.76 -33.00
N VAL A 386 0.02 -31.85 -33.44
CA VAL A 386 0.33 -32.57 -34.68
C VAL A 386 -0.85 -32.50 -35.63
N HIS A 387 -0.63 -32.05 -36.87
CA HIS A 387 -1.64 -32.15 -37.92
C HIS A 387 -1.34 -33.34 -38.83
N LEU A 388 -2.21 -34.34 -38.78
CA LEU A 388 -2.11 -35.53 -39.61
C LEU A 388 -3.08 -35.42 -40.80
N ARG A 389 -2.56 -35.56 -42.02
CA ARG A 389 -3.36 -35.49 -43.26
C ARG A 389 -2.94 -36.53 -44.30
N ALA A 390 -3.83 -36.82 -45.24
CA ALA A 390 -3.51 -37.56 -46.46
C ALA A 390 -3.56 -36.62 -47.68
N ASP A 391 -2.77 -36.92 -48.72
CA ASP A 391 -2.76 -36.10 -49.94
C ASP A 391 -4.08 -36.15 -50.75
N ASP A 392 -4.93 -37.15 -50.52
CA ASP A 392 -6.26 -37.27 -51.13
C ASP A 392 -7.44 -36.97 -50.18
N GLY A 393 -7.17 -36.60 -48.92
CA GLY A 393 -8.20 -36.25 -47.95
C GLY A 393 -7.85 -36.62 -46.51
N ALA A 394 -8.80 -37.25 -45.82
CA ALA A 394 -8.62 -37.67 -44.43
C ALA A 394 -7.83 -38.98 -44.36
N VAL A 395 -6.96 -39.08 -43.35
CA VAL A 395 -6.18 -40.29 -43.08
C VAL A 395 -7.12 -41.42 -42.63
N THR A 396 -6.75 -42.67 -42.94
CA THR A 396 -7.49 -43.83 -42.46
C THR A 396 -7.21 -44.08 -40.98
N GLY A 397 -8.19 -44.61 -40.24
CA GLY A 397 -8.03 -44.91 -38.81
C GLY A 397 -6.77 -45.75 -38.47
N PRO A 398 -6.43 -46.79 -39.25
CA PRO A 398 -5.23 -47.56 -38.97
C PRO A 398 -3.92 -46.78 -39.12
N VAL A 399 -3.78 -45.91 -40.12
CA VAL A 399 -2.59 -45.04 -40.26
C VAL A 399 -2.52 -44.03 -39.11
N GLU A 400 -3.67 -43.50 -38.67
CA GLU A 400 -3.75 -42.63 -37.49
C GLU A 400 -3.31 -43.36 -36.21
N ASP A 401 -3.72 -44.61 -36.03
CA ASP A 401 -3.32 -45.47 -34.90
C ASP A 401 -1.79 -45.71 -34.88
N GLU A 402 -1.18 -45.94 -36.05
CA GLU A 402 0.28 -46.12 -36.21
C GLU A 402 1.07 -44.85 -35.88
N VAL A 403 0.60 -43.69 -36.37
CA VAL A 403 1.20 -42.39 -36.02
C VAL A 403 1.09 -42.13 -34.51
N ALA A 404 -0.08 -42.42 -33.93
CA ALA A 404 -0.31 -42.29 -32.50
C ALA A 404 0.60 -43.23 -31.68
N ALA A 405 0.80 -44.47 -32.13
CA ALA A 405 1.71 -45.43 -31.51
C ALA A 405 3.14 -44.88 -31.46
N ALA A 406 3.63 -44.30 -32.56
CA ALA A 406 4.95 -43.68 -32.62
C ALA A 406 5.10 -42.50 -31.64
N LEU A 407 4.10 -41.62 -31.56
CA LEU A 407 4.12 -40.48 -30.65
C LEU A 407 4.01 -40.93 -29.18
N ASN A 408 3.25 -41.98 -28.90
CA ASN A 408 3.14 -42.59 -27.58
C ASN A 408 4.46 -43.23 -27.11
N TYR A 409 5.28 -43.76 -28.03
CA TYR A 409 6.63 -44.23 -27.70
C TYR A 409 7.47 -43.09 -27.08
N PHE A 410 7.45 -41.90 -27.67
CA PHE A 410 8.16 -40.73 -27.12
C PHE A 410 7.52 -40.22 -25.83
N ALA A 411 6.20 -40.23 -25.72
CA ALA A 411 5.49 -39.81 -24.50
C ALA A 411 5.78 -40.74 -23.30
N GLY A 412 6.16 -41.99 -23.56
CA GLY A 412 6.56 -42.97 -22.54
C GLY A 412 8.03 -42.91 -22.13
N ARG A 413 8.83 -42.03 -22.75
CA ARG A 413 10.27 -41.88 -22.47
C ARG A 413 10.56 -40.79 -21.45
N ASP A 414 11.61 -41.00 -20.67
CA ASP A 414 12.13 -40.05 -19.67
C ASP A 414 13.44 -39.36 -20.13
N ASP A 415 14.00 -39.77 -21.27
CA ASP A 415 15.29 -39.35 -21.83
C ASP A 415 15.11 -38.51 -23.11
N LEU A 416 14.25 -37.50 -23.04
CA LEU A 416 13.96 -36.60 -24.15
C LEU A 416 14.90 -35.37 -24.10
N ALA A 417 15.36 -34.93 -25.26
CA ALA A 417 16.23 -33.76 -25.36
C ALA A 417 15.44 -32.48 -24.99
N GLY A 418 15.81 -31.79 -23.91
CA GLY A 418 15.26 -30.45 -23.61
C GLY A 418 13.87 -30.41 -22.97
N SER A 419 13.31 -31.53 -22.48
CA SER A 419 12.05 -31.54 -21.72
C SER A 419 11.98 -32.68 -20.71
N ASP A 420 11.27 -32.45 -19.60
CA ASP A 420 11.01 -33.48 -18.57
C ASP A 420 9.89 -34.46 -18.95
N ARG A 421 9.05 -34.15 -19.97
CA ARG A 421 7.94 -35.01 -20.40
C ARG A 421 7.37 -34.60 -21.78
N PHE A 422 7.46 -35.47 -22.77
CA PHE A 422 6.77 -35.26 -24.06
C PHE A 422 5.28 -35.54 -23.93
N ALA A 423 4.47 -34.62 -24.43
CA ALA A 423 3.03 -34.79 -24.57
C ALA A 423 2.63 -34.31 -25.95
N TRP A 424 1.57 -34.87 -26.52
CA TRP A 424 1.16 -34.55 -27.88
C TRP A 424 -0.37 -34.63 -28.01
N GLU A 425 -0.90 -33.92 -29.00
CA GLU A 425 -2.32 -34.01 -29.40
C GLU A 425 -2.47 -33.80 -30.91
N PHE A 426 -3.48 -34.44 -31.51
CA PHE A 426 -3.87 -34.14 -32.88
C PHE A 426 -4.70 -32.86 -32.97
N VAL A 427 -4.49 -32.11 -34.06
CA VAL A 427 -5.26 -30.91 -34.41
C VAL A 427 -5.71 -30.97 -35.86
N ASP A 428 -6.74 -30.19 -36.20
CA ASP A 428 -7.46 -30.29 -37.47
C ASP A 428 -6.82 -29.52 -38.62
N SER A 429 -5.75 -28.75 -38.36
CA SER A 429 -5.10 -27.94 -39.41
C SER A 429 -3.62 -27.72 -39.17
N ALA A 430 -2.89 -27.52 -40.27
CA ALA A 430 -1.48 -27.10 -40.24
C ALA A 430 -1.29 -25.79 -39.48
N ARG A 431 -2.31 -24.92 -39.49
CA ARG A 431 -2.31 -23.65 -38.75
C ARG A 431 -2.20 -23.88 -37.24
N GLU A 432 -2.84 -24.92 -36.71
CA GLU A 432 -2.90 -25.19 -35.28
C GLU A 432 -1.80 -26.14 -34.80
N ALA A 433 -0.89 -26.55 -35.69
CA ALA A 433 0.13 -27.55 -35.41
C ALA A 433 1.54 -26.98 -35.32
N HIS A 434 2.39 -27.59 -34.48
CA HIS A 434 3.85 -27.38 -34.53
C HIS A 434 4.47 -28.21 -35.65
N VAL A 435 3.95 -29.41 -35.92
CA VAL A 435 4.45 -30.32 -36.95
C VAL A 435 3.30 -30.93 -37.76
N GLN A 436 3.53 -31.09 -39.05
CA GLN A 436 2.65 -31.83 -39.94
C GLN A 436 3.19 -33.23 -40.21
N ILE A 437 2.27 -34.17 -40.37
CA ILE A 437 2.57 -35.50 -40.89
C ILE A 437 1.63 -35.72 -42.07
N THR A 438 2.21 -35.92 -43.26
CA THR A 438 1.43 -36.13 -44.48
C THR A 438 1.66 -37.54 -45.00
N TYR A 439 0.59 -38.33 -45.07
CA TYR A 439 0.59 -39.65 -45.67
C TYR A 439 0.20 -39.56 -47.15
N ASP A 440 1.13 -39.93 -48.03
CA ASP A 440 0.97 -39.90 -49.48
C ASP A 440 1.13 -41.31 -50.06
N GLU A 441 0.02 -41.92 -50.46
CA GLU A 441 0.01 -43.24 -51.09
C GLU A 441 0.67 -43.27 -52.48
N ARG A 442 0.85 -42.12 -53.12
CA ARG A 442 1.38 -42.04 -54.50
C ARG A 442 2.88 -41.81 -54.53
N GLY A 443 3.37 -40.90 -53.68
CA GLY A 443 4.77 -40.53 -53.56
C GLY A 443 5.31 -39.81 -54.79
N ASP A 444 5.87 -38.62 -54.60
CA ASP A 444 6.54 -37.86 -55.67
C ASP A 444 7.43 -36.72 -55.11
N VAL A 445 7.35 -36.41 -53.81
CA VAL A 445 8.06 -35.28 -53.17
C VAL A 445 9.40 -35.75 -52.61
N CYS A 446 9.42 -36.84 -51.84
CA CYS A 446 10.62 -37.39 -51.23
C CYS A 446 11.35 -38.36 -52.16
N PHE A 447 10.61 -39.22 -52.87
CA PHE A 447 11.18 -40.36 -53.61
C PHE A 447 10.66 -40.43 -55.05
N ALA A 448 11.15 -39.53 -55.91
CA ALA A 448 10.73 -39.44 -57.31
C ALA A 448 11.03 -40.67 -58.21
N ASP A 449 11.88 -41.60 -57.76
CA ASP A 449 12.24 -42.83 -58.50
C ASP A 449 11.47 -44.07 -57.99
N GLY A 450 10.52 -43.88 -57.07
CA GLY A 450 9.79 -44.94 -56.38
C GLY A 450 10.61 -45.64 -55.29
N GLY A 451 9.95 -46.42 -54.45
CA GLY A 451 10.60 -47.27 -53.44
C GLY A 451 10.13 -47.03 -52.00
N GLY A 452 9.32 -46.00 -51.77
CA GLY A 452 8.66 -45.68 -50.51
C GLY A 452 9.59 -45.34 -49.34
N GLY A 453 9.13 -44.45 -48.46
CA GLY A 453 9.94 -44.02 -47.33
C GLY A 453 9.35 -42.84 -46.57
N SER A 454 10.19 -42.24 -45.72
CA SER A 454 9.88 -40.97 -45.08
C SER A 454 10.97 -39.93 -45.28
N CYS A 455 10.57 -38.67 -45.39
CA CYS A 455 11.48 -37.51 -45.35
C CYS A 455 10.81 -36.32 -44.66
N THR A 456 11.61 -35.34 -44.23
CA THR A 456 11.12 -34.09 -43.63
C THR A 456 11.32 -32.94 -44.62
N VAL A 457 10.25 -32.19 -44.88
CA VAL A 457 10.25 -31.00 -45.75
C VAL A 457 9.72 -29.79 -44.99
N GLU A 458 9.76 -28.61 -45.61
CA GLU A 458 9.13 -27.41 -45.05
C GLU A 458 7.60 -27.56 -45.08
N GLY A 459 6.96 -27.21 -43.96
CA GLY A 459 5.52 -27.17 -43.81
C GLY A 459 4.88 -25.94 -44.45
N GLU A 460 3.61 -25.70 -44.09
CA GLU A 460 2.81 -24.60 -44.67
C GLU A 460 3.16 -23.24 -44.05
N TYR A 461 3.70 -23.25 -42.83
CA TYR A 461 4.06 -22.06 -42.07
C TYR A 461 5.58 -21.97 -41.88
N TYR A 462 6.09 -20.75 -41.68
CA TYR A 462 7.52 -20.52 -41.47
C TYR A 462 8.02 -21.30 -40.25
N GLY A 463 9.12 -22.05 -40.42
CA GLY A 463 9.70 -22.89 -39.37
C GLY A 463 8.99 -24.21 -39.11
N GLN A 464 7.78 -24.41 -39.64
CA GLN A 464 7.04 -25.66 -39.47
C GLN A 464 7.66 -26.78 -40.33
N GLU A 465 7.71 -27.99 -39.78
CA GLU A 465 8.15 -29.19 -40.49
C GLU A 465 6.96 -30.04 -40.95
N ASP A 466 7.09 -30.70 -42.10
CA ASP A 466 6.16 -31.71 -42.61
C ASP A 466 6.90 -33.03 -42.83
N VAL A 467 6.58 -34.02 -42.00
CA VAL A 467 7.07 -35.40 -42.16
C VAL A 467 6.21 -36.09 -43.21
N ARG A 468 6.77 -36.26 -44.40
CA ARG A 468 6.14 -36.95 -45.52
C ARG A 468 6.37 -38.46 -45.40
N LEU A 469 5.29 -39.22 -45.51
CA LEU A 469 5.24 -40.68 -45.52
C LEU A 469 4.76 -41.13 -46.89
N GLU A 470 5.66 -41.55 -47.78
CA GLU A 470 5.35 -41.80 -49.20
C GLU A 470 5.41 -43.29 -49.55
N GLU A 471 4.41 -43.79 -50.27
CA GLU A 471 4.32 -45.19 -50.74
C GLU A 471 4.60 -46.23 -49.63
N LEU A 472 4.15 -45.96 -48.41
CA LEU A 472 4.38 -46.83 -47.25
C LEU A 472 3.19 -47.77 -46.99
N ASP A 473 3.49 -49.03 -46.73
CA ASP A 473 2.54 -49.94 -46.10
C ASP A 473 2.27 -49.48 -44.66
N GLU A 474 1.02 -49.62 -44.22
CA GLU A 474 0.55 -49.26 -42.87
C GLU A 474 1.45 -49.82 -41.76
N GLU A 475 1.88 -51.08 -41.90
CA GLU A 475 2.68 -51.84 -40.94
C GLU A 475 4.04 -51.21 -40.59
N VAL A 476 4.52 -50.24 -41.36
CA VAL A 476 5.82 -49.57 -41.09
C VAL A 476 5.67 -48.07 -40.82
N VAL A 477 4.43 -47.54 -40.79
CA VAL A 477 4.15 -46.11 -40.58
C VAL A 477 4.70 -45.65 -39.24
N ALA A 478 4.42 -46.38 -38.15
CA ALA A 478 4.89 -45.99 -36.83
C ALA A 478 6.41 -45.84 -36.80
N TRP A 479 7.14 -46.83 -37.32
CA TRP A 479 8.60 -46.79 -37.39
C TRP A 479 9.11 -45.59 -38.18
N HIS A 480 8.49 -45.27 -39.32
CA HIS A 480 8.91 -44.15 -40.17
C HIS A 480 8.65 -42.78 -39.50
N VAL A 481 7.57 -42.64 -38.73
CA VAL A 481 7.34 -41.47 -37.88
C VAL A 481 8.38 -41.40 -36.76
N GLY A 482 8.62 -42.51 -36.07
CA GLY A 482 9.63 -42.62 -35.02
C GLY A 482 11.03 -42.24 -35.50
N ALA A 483 11.45 -42.77 -36.63
CA ALA A 483 12.76 -42.50 -37.22
C ALA A 483 12.93 -41.04 -37.67
N SER A 484 11.85 -40.38 -38.11
CA SER A 484 11.86 -38.97 -38.49
C SER A 484 11.95 -38.04 -37.28
N LEU A 485 11.27 -38.37 -36.17
CA LEU A 485 11.19 -37.51 -34.98
C LEU A 485 12.30 -37.77 -33.96
N ALA A 486 12.91 -38.97 -33.95
CA ALA A 486 13.95 -39.31 -32.99
C ALA A 486 15.14 -38.33 -32.97
N PRO A 487 15.68 -37.85 -34.11
CA PRO A 487 16.80 -36.91 -34.10
C PRO A 487 16.49 -35.54 -33.49
N VAL A 488 15.21 -35.15 -33.40
CA VAL A 488 14.78 -33.86 -32.84
C VAL A 488 14.20 -33.98 -31.44
N LEU A 489 13.82 -35.19 -31.01
CA LEU A 489 13.28 -35.46 -29.67
C LEU A 489 14.28 -36.14 -28.73
N LEU A 490 15.32 -36.79 -29.24
CA LEU A 490 16.24 -37.62 -28.44
C LEU A 490 17.67 -37.10 -28.54
N GLU A 491 18.42 -37.16 -27.43
CA GLU A 491 19.85 -36.85 -27.41
C GLU A 491 20.67 -37.90 -28.17
N GLU A 492 20.26 -39.17 -28.08
CA GLU A 492 20.86 -40.30 -28.80
C GLU A 492 19.75 -41.10 -29.49
N VAL A 493 19.87 -41.30 -30.81
CA VAL A 493 18.90 -42.08 -31.60
C VAL A 493 19.15 -43.58 -31.37
N PRO A 494 18.15 -44.36 -30.89
CA PRO A 494 18.29 -45.79 -30.68
C PRO A 494 18.58 -46.55 -31.99
N PRO A 495 19.40 -47.63 -31.95
CA PRO A 495 19.72 -48.41 -33.14
C PRO A 495 18.51 -48.93 -33.91
N GLU A 496 17.42 -49.27 -33.21
CA GLU A 496 16.15 -49.72 -33.79
C GLU A 496 15.51 -48.68 -34.70
N LEU A 497 15.73 -47.38 -34.46
CA LEU A 497 15.25 -46.26 -35.29
C LEU A 497 16.27 -45.81 -36.36
N SER A 498 17.30 -46.62 -36.62
CA SER A 498 18.29 -46.38 -37.67
C SER A 498 17.73 -46.63 -39.07
N ARG A 499 18.10 -45.80 -40.04
CA ARG A 499 17.77 -46.04 -41.46
C ARG A 499 18.26 -47.38 -42.01
N GLU A 500 19.24 -48.00 -41.33
CA GLU A 500 19.79 -49.32 -41.67
C GLU A 500 18.96 -50.51 -41.13
N THR A 501 17.97 -50.27 -40.25
CA THR A 501 17.10 -51.31 -39.68
C THR A 501 16.35 -52.06 -40.77
N ASP A 502 16.38 -53.40 -40.75
CA ASP A 502 15.69 -54.24 -41.74
C ASP A 502 14.17 -54.12 -41.59
N ARG A 503 13.43 -54.20 -42.70
CA ARG A 503 11.96 -54.04 -42.71
C ARG A 503 11.23 -54.91 -41.66
N ARG A 504 11.64 -56.17 -41.48
CA ARG A 504 11.03 -57.09 -40.51
C ARG A 504 11.17 -56.65 -39.04
N GLU A 505 12.14 -55.80 -38.77
CA GLU A 505 12.36 -55.20 -37.45
C GLU A 505 11.62 -53.88 -37.29
N ARG A 506 11.18 -53.25 -38.41
CA ARG A 506 10.34 -52.06 -38.41
C ARG A 506 8.87 -52.38 -38.15
N GLU A 507 8.38 -53.46 -38.75
CA GLU A 507 6.97 -53.91 -38.68
C GLU A 507 6.40 -54.04 -37.25
N PRO A 508 7.13 -54.56 -36.24
CA PRO A 508 6.61 -54.66 -34.88
C PRO A 508 6.85 -53.39 -34.02
N TRP A 509 7.56 -52.37 -34.51
CA TRP A 509 7.85 -51.18 -33.69
C TRP A 509 6.58 -50.32 -33.54
N PRO A 510 6.24 -49.77 -32.35
CA PRO A 510 7.06 -49.63 -31.14
C PRO A 510 6.85 -50.70 -30.05
N GLU A 511 6.29 -51.88 -30.37
CA GLU A 511 5.90 -52.91 -29.39
C GLU A 511 7.05 -53.58 -28.62
#